data_AF-A0A3C1SQ00-F1
#
_entry.id   AF-A0A3C1SQ00-F1
#
_cell.length_a   1.000
_cell.length_b   1.000
_cell.length_c   1.000
_cell.angle_alpha   90.00
_cell.angle_beta   90.00
_cell.angle_gamma   90.00
#
_symmetry.space_group_name_H-M   'P 1'
#
loop_
_entity.id
_entity.type
_entity.pdbx_description
1 polymer ?
#
loop_
_entity_poly.entity_id
_entity_poly.type
_entity_poly.pdbx_seq_one_letter_code
_entity_poly.pdbx_strand_id
1 'polypeptide(L)'
;LYGNNRLLETFHWPRLPQSYHGSGCTLAAAIAALLAQGREPHSDNPLSAIHRAQDYTWRSLEAGYRAGGGQLLPHRLFWAVTAGDRS
;
A
#
# COMPACT_ATOMS: atom_id res chain seq x y z
N LEU A 1 -6.51 12.01 -5.83
CA LEU A 1 -7.82 11.35 -5.82
C LEU A 1 -8.83 12.24 -6.52
N TYR A 2 -9.59 11.69 -7.47
CA TYR A 2 -10.68 12.41 -8.12
C TYR A 2 -12.01 11.73 -7.79
N GLY A 3 -13.06 12.53 -7.63
CA GLY A 3 -14.44 12.07 -7.48
C GLY A 3 -15.41 13.15 -7.93
N ASN A 4 -16.52 12.77 -8.57
CA ASN A 4 -17.48 13.71 -9.18
C ASN A 4 -16.80 14.78 -10.07
N ASN A 5 -15.82 14.36 -10.89
CA ASN A 5 -14.98 15.23 -11.73
C ASN A 5 -14.21 16.35 -10.99
N ARG A 6 -14.05 16.25 -9.66
CA ARG A 6 -13.27 17.19 -8.86
C ARG A 6 -12.04 16.52 -8.28
N LEU A 7 -10.93 17.25 -8.21
CA LEU A 7 -9.77 16.85 -7.43
C LEU A 7 -10.15 16.93 -5.96
N LEU A 8 -10.12 15.78 -5.27
CA LEU A 8 -10.46 15.69 -3.86
C LEU A 8 -9.22 15.84 -2.97
N GLU A 9 -8.10 15.27 -3.38
CA GLU A 9 -6.87 15.22 -2.55
C GLU A 9 -5.65 14.87 -3.41
N THR A 10 -4.46 15.33 -3.04
CA THR A 10 -3.19 14.93 -3.66
C THR A 10 -2.28 14.33 -2.59
N PHE A 11 -1.75 13.13 -2.86
CA PHE A 11 -0.81 12.47 -1.96
C PHE A 11 0.60 12.53 -2.54
N HIS A 12 1.58 12.85 -1.69
CA HIS A 12 2.99 12.91 -2.06
C HIS A 12 3.75 11.83 -1.32
N TRP A 13 4.44 10.95 -2.06
CA TRP A 13 5.26 9.87 -1.51
C TRP A 13 6.68 9.96 -2.05
N PRO A 14 7.70 9.74 -1.22
CA PRO A 14 9.08 9.64 -1.68
C PRO A 14 9.23 8.52 -2.71
N ARG A 15 9.92 8.82 -3.82
CA ARG A 15 10.20 7.81 -4.85
C ARG A 15 11.27 6.85 -4.33
N LEU A 16 10.93 5.57 -4.29
CA LEU A 16 11.91 4.52 -4.01
C LEU A 16 12.85 4.34 -5.22
N PRO A 17 14.17 4.12 -4.99
CA PRO A 17 15.16 4.11 -6.07
C PRO A 17 15.07 2.89 -7.00
N GLN A 18 14.37 1.83 -6.58
CA GLN A 18 14.29 0.56 -7.30
C GLN A 18 13.05 0.47 -8.20
N SER A 19 13.09 -0.49 -9.13
CA SER A 19 11.95 -0.87 -9.97
C SER A 19 11.23 -2.08 -9.37
N TYR A 20 9.91 -1.98 -9.29
CA TYR A 20 9.05 -2.95 -8.61
C TYR A 20 8.00 -3.54 -9.53
N HIS A 21 7.80 -4.86 -9.44
CA HIS A 21 6.71 -5.54 -10.11
C HIS A 21 5.54 -5.74 -9.13
N GLY A 22 4.31 -5.46 -9.55
CA GLY A 22 3.12 -5.70 -8.73
C GLY A 22 2.79 -4.61 -7.70
N SER A 23 3.38 -3.41 -7.81
CA SER A 23 3.00 -2.23 -7.01
C SER A 23 1.53 -1.86 -7.20
N GLY A 24 1.05 -1.82 -8.45
CA GLY A 24 -0.35 -1.54 -8.78
C GLY A 24 -1.32 -2.58 -8.22
N CYS A 25 -1.02 -3.87 -8.39
CA CYS A 25 -1.84 -4.94 -7.84
C CYS A 25 -1.88 -4.90 -6.31
N THR A 26 -0.76 -4.55 -5.67
CA THR A 26 -0.68 -4.43 -4.21
C THR A 26 -1.52 -3.26 -3.70
N LEU A 27 -1.46 -2.10 -4.37
CA LEU A 27 -2.31 -0.96 -4.05
C LEU A 27 -3.79 -1.26 -4.23
N ALA A 28 -4.17 -1.85 -5.37
CA ALA A 28 -5.56 -2.19 -5.65
C ALA A 28 -6.12 -3.19 -4.63
N ALA A 29 -5.37 -4.24 -4.30
CA ALA A 29 -5.75 -5.22 -3.28
C ALA A 29 -5.87 -4.59 -1.89
N ALA A 30 -4.98 -3.67 -1.51
CA ALA A 30 -5.04 -2.98 -0.23
C ALA A 30 -6.27 -2.06 -0.12
N ILE A 31 -6.63 -1.34 -1.19
CA ILE A 31 -7.85 -0.54 -1.25
C ILE A 31 -9.08 -1.45 -1.09
N ALA A 32 -9.17 -2.53 -1.88
CA ALA A 32 -10.29 -3.46 -1.82
C ALA A 32 -10.45 -4.09 -0.42
N ALA A 33 -9.33 -4.49 0.20
CA ALA A 33 -9.33 -5.05 1.55
C ALA A 33 -9.79 -4.03 2.61
N LEU A 34 -9.32 -2.78 2.54
CA LEU A 34 -9.72 -1.74 3.49
C LEU A 34 -11.18 -1.33 3.32
N LEU A 35 -11.69 -1.29 2.10
CA LEU A 35 -13.12 -1.07 1.82
C LEU A 35 -13.96 -2.23 2.38
N ALA A 36 -13.54 -3.48 2.16
CA ALA A 36 -14.24 -4.66 2.66
C ALA A 36 -14.22 -4.78 4.19
N GLN A 37 -13.16 -4.28 4.85
CA GLN A 37 -13.04 -4.28 6.31
C GLN A 37 -13.99 -3.33 7.01
N GLY A 38 -14.72 -2.47 6.28
CA GLY A 38 -15.91 -1.79 6.79
C GLY A 38 -15.72 -1.09 8.13
N ARG A 39 -14.58 -0.41 8.34
CA ARG A 39 -14.38 0.45 9.53
C ARG A 39 -15.29 1.67 9.41
N GLU A 40 -16.53 1.42 9.81
CA GLU A 40 -17.72 2.25 10.00
C GLU A 40 -18.33 2.97 8.77
N PRO A 41 -19.63 2.73 8.49
CA PRO A 41 -20.48 3.61 7.67
C PRO A 41 -20.64 5.05 8.20
N HIS A 42 -20.03 5.38 9.35
CA HIS A 42 -20.03 6.70 9.99
C HIS A 42 -18.63 7.35 10.05
N SER A 43 -17.60 6.65 9.56
CA SER A 43 -16.29 7.24 9.27
C SER A 43 -16.27 7.60 7.78
N ASP A 44 -16.97 8.68 7.43
CA ASP A 44 -17.20 9.24 6.08
C ASP A 44 -15.92 9.69 5.33
N ASN A 45 -14.75 9.13 5.64
CA ASN A 45 -13.51 9.54 5.01
C ASN A 45 -12.86 8.41 4.18
N PRO A 46 -13.30 8.19 2.93
CA PRO A 46 -12.60 7.31 1.99
C PRO A 46 -11.15 7.74 1.72
N LEU A 47 -10.78 9.00 1.99
CA LEU A 47 -9.38 9.44 1.95
C LEU A 47 -8.52 8.68 2.95
N SER A 48 -9.09 8.27 4.09
CA SER A 48 -8.35 7.50 5.10
C SER A 48 -8.00 6.09 4.61
N ALA A 49 -8.89 5.42 3.88
CA ALA A 49 -8.64 4.10 3.31
C ALA A 49 -7.61 4.17 2.18
N ILE A 50 -7.73 5.17 1.30
CA ILE A 50 -6.80 5.37 0.18
C ILE A 50 -5.40 5.78 0.68
N HIS A 51 -5.33 6.62 1.71
CA HIS A 51 -4.07 6.97 2.36
C HIS A 51 -3.41 5.74 3.01
N ARG A 52 -4.17 4.96 3.78
CA ARG A 52 -3.67 3.71 4.41
C ARG A 52 -3.21 2.68 3.38
N ALA A 53 -3.94 2.54 2.26
CA ALA A 53 -3.54 1.63 1.19
C ALA A 53 -2.23 2.07 0.53
N GLN A 54 -2.04 3.37 0.32
CA GLN A 54 -0.79 3.91 -0.21
C GLN A 54 0.38 3.73 0.76
N ASP A 55 0.19 4.02 2.06
CA ASP A 55 1.22 3.80 3.09
C ASP A 55 1.62 2.32 3.15
N TYR A 56 0.64 1.42 3.21
CA TYR A 56 0.88 -0.02 3.19
C TYR A 56 1.64 -0.45 1.93
N THR A 57 1.27 0.07 0.76
CA THR A 57 1.95 -0.24 -0.50
C THR A 57 3.38 0.26 -0.48
N TRP A 58 3.60 1.50 -0.04
CA TRP A 58 4.93 2.10 0.04
C TRP A 58 5.84 1.29 0.97
N ARG A 59 5.37 0.92 2.16
CA ARG A 59 6.12 0.05 3.11
C ARG A 59 6.38 -1.34 2.55
N SER A 60 5.41 -1.93 1.83
CA SER A 60 5.59 -3.22 1.18
C SER A 60 6.65 -3.17 0.07
N LEU A 61 6.76 -2.05 -0.63
CA LEU A 61 7.79 -1.83 -1.65
C LEU A 61 9.15 -1.57 -1.01
N GLU A 62 9.21 -0.74 0.03
CA GLU A 62 10.44 -0.47 0.79
C GLU A 62 11.05 -1.76 1.35
N ALA A 63 10.22 -2.65 1.89
CA ALA A 63 10.62 -3.97 2.37
C ALA A 63 10.73 -5.03 1.26
N GLY A 64 10.62 -4.62 -0.01
CA GLY A 64 10.56 -5.50 -1.16
C GLY A 64 11.80 -6.38 -1.32
N TYR A 65 11.61 -7.57 -1.88
CA TYR A 65 12.65 -8.57 -2.03
C TYR A 65 12.78 -9.03 -3.48
N ARG A 66 13.93 -9.60 -3.82
CA ARG A 66 14.17 -10.18 -5.15
C ARG A 66 13.91 -11.69 -5.12
N ALA A 67 12.87 -12.12 -5.83
CA ALA A 67 12.71 -13.53 -6.19
C ALA A 67 13.53 -13.80 -7.48
N GLY A 68 14.85 -13.86 -7.36
CA GLY A 68 15.79 -14.08 -8.47
C GLY A 68 16.35 -12.80 -9.11
N GLY A 69 16.66 -12.83 -10.41
CA GLY A 69 17.31 -11.73 -11.14
C GLY A 69 16.39 -10.59 -11.61
N GLY A 70 15.08 -10.68 -11.35
CA GLY A 70 14.06 -9.73 -11.82
C GLY A 70 13.86 -8.50 -10.93
N GLN A 71 12.82 -7.72 -11.23
CA GLN A 71 12.37 -6.57 -10.42
C GLN A 71 12.04 -6.97 -8.98
N LEU A 72 12.07 -6.01 -8.04
CA LEU A 72 11.68 -6.28 -6.65
C LEU A 72 10.18 -6.59 -6.57
N LEU A 73 9.82 -7.56 -5.73
CA LEU A 73 8.45 -7.89 -5.39
C LEU A 73 8.07 -7.24 -4.05
N PRO A 74 6.84 -6.69 -3.91
CA PRO A 74 6.34 -6.15 -2.66
C PRO A 74 6.29 -7.23 -1.57
N HIS A 75 6.91 -6.95 -0.43
CA HIS A 75 6.86 -7.83 0.73
C HIS A 75 5.61 -7.53 1.55
N ARG A 76 4.51 -8.22 1.24
CA ARG A 76 3.17 -7.95 1.84
C ARG A 76 3.06 -8.31 3.33
N LEU A 77 4.02 -9.04 3.87
CA LEU A 77 4.12 -9.44 5.28
C LEU A 77 5.34 -8.82 5.98
N PHE A 78 5.77 -7.63 5.53
CA PHE A 78 6.96 -6.93 6.05
C PHE A 78 6.96 -6.76 7.59
N TRP A 79 5.78 -6.69 8.21
CA TRP A 79 5.58 -6.57 9.66
C TRP A 79 5.74 -7.90 10.42
N ALA A 80 5.65 -9.05 9.74
CA ALA A 80 5.77 -10.37 10.37
C ALA A 80 7.23 -10.79 10.53
N VAL A 81 8.15 -10.22 9.72
CA VAL A 81 9.59 -10.56 9.78
C VAL A 81 10.29 -9.88 10.97
N THR A 82 9.83 -8.70 11.39
CA THR A 82 10.35 -8.05 12.60
C THR A 82 9.94 -8.75 13.91
N ALA A 83 8.91 -9.59 13.88
CA ALA A 83 8.47 -10.36 15.04
C ALA A 83 9.26 -11.66 15.27
N GLY A 84 9.90 -12.20 14.22
CA GLY A 84 10.66 -13.46 14.28
C GLY A 84 12.15 -13.31 14.58
N ASP A 85 12.70 -12.10 14.57
CA ASP A 85 14.15 -11.83 14.71
C ASP A 85 14.52 -11.28 16.10
N ARG A 86 13.69 -11.56 17.11
CA ARG A 86 13.88 -11.18 18.53
C ARG A 86 13.91 -12.37 19.49
N SER A 87 14.15 -13.59 18.99
CA SER A 87 14.34 -14.80 19.82
C SER A 87 15.81 -15.18 19.94
#